data_AF-A0A194RCK6-F1
#
_entry.id   AF-A0A194RCK6-F1
#
_cell.length_a   1.000
_cell.length_b   1.000
_cell.length_c   1.000
_cell.angle_alpha   90.00
_cell.angle_beta   90.00
_cell.angle_gamma   90.00
#
_symmetry.space_group_name_H-M   'P 1'
#
loop_
_entity.id
_entity.type
_entity.pdbx_description
1 polymer ?
#
loop_
_entity_poly.entity_id
_entity_poly.type
_entity_poly.pdbx_seq_one_letter_code
_entity_poly.pdbx_strand_id
1 'polypeptide(L)'
;MALSSRRPTAVDQDQYDNLAAHTHKGIEFLDKYGNFVKDRCAIELEYAGKLRRLVKSYQPKRKEEDEYQYSACKAFRQLLQELGDFAGQREVVAENLQSNVVRELHLLAKELREERKQHLNEGAKQVAVLNSAIGALERARRAYERAARESERAIETFDKADADLSLSRAELEKQKANVKARGQACEEAKQEYTEQLRKTNDAQRQHYEQRLPHVFKQLQDLDEKRIKNIKNFMLSSVDVERKVFPIIMQCLDGMETAANSINEKEDTQLVIERYKSGFVPPEEFRFEAASGRDSQEHHAPPQHHLTAARGTVSQRVKKRGGLLSIFTSNKNNMSMDGKEDYSDLPPNQKKKKLQAKVLELNKQVAQEQAAMEGLMKMKGVYETNPTLGDPMTVEGQLNECCDKLKKLRQQLRKYEELLAEAHSQVCAPPLHPAARTNGTAPPAQAISVRTTAASCRAHQRHRTTCTGYEELLAEAHSQVCAPPLHPAARTNGTAPPAQAIRYTASTYIHIHSQVCAPPLHPAARTNGTAPPAQAIRYTASTYIHIHSQVCAPPLHPAARTNGTAPPA
;
A
#
# COMPACT_ATOMS: atom_id res chain seq x y z
N MET A 1 -48.16 23.97 49.97
CA MET A 1 -47.22 23.50 48.93
C MET A 1 -47.42 22.01 48.74
N ALA A 2 -47.77 21.55 47.53
CA ALA A 2 -47.72 20.13 47.18
C ALA A 2 -46.48 19.91 46.31
N LEU A 3 -45.47 19.23 46.85
CA LEU A 3 -44.26 18.91 46.08
C LEU A 3 -44.60 17.85 45.04
N SER A 4 -44.74 18.28 43.79
CA SER A 4 -44.87 17.41 42.61
C SER A 4 -43.53 16.72 42.28
N SER A 5 -42.97 16.01 43.26
CA SER A 5 -41.89 15.05 43.04
C SER A 5 -42.47 13.87 42.28
N ARG A 6 -42.44 13.95 40.95
CA ARG A 6 -42.50 12.76 40.11
C ARG A 6 -41.29 11.90 40.50
N ARG A 7 -41.53 10.84 41.28
CA ARG A 7 -40.59 9.72 41.30
C ARG A 7 -40.41 9.29 39.84
N PRO A 8 -39.17 9.03 39.36
CA PRO A 8 -38.98 8.41 38.07
C PRO A 8 -39.85 7.16 37.97
N THR A 9 -40.67 7.06 36.93
CA THR A 9 -41.31 5.80 36.57
C THR A 9 -40.20 4.80 36.26
N ALA A 10 -40.27 3.56 36.72
CA ALA A 10 -39.12 2.64 36.63
C ALA A 10 -38.65 2.36 35.19
N VAL A 11 -39.52 2.59 34.20
CA VAL A 11 -39.25 2.64 32.74
C VAL A 11 -38.12 3.62 32.36
N ASP A 12 -37.91 4.67 33.16
CA ASP A 12 -36.93 5.74 32.92
C ASP A 12 -35.51 5.38 33.44
N GLN A 13 -35.36 4.22 34.11
CA GLN A 13 -34.15 3.88 34.88
C GLN A 13 -33.38 2.65 34.38
N ASP A 14 -33.98 1.74 33.61
CA ASP A 14 -33.36 0.44 33.29
C ASP A 14 -32.40 0.43 32.08
N GLN A 15 -32.39 1.50 31.27
CA GLN A 15 -31.57 1.62 30.05
C GLN A 15 -31.86 0.58 28.95
N TYR A 16 -33.01 -0.11 29.00
CA TYR A 16 -33.34 -1.22 28.11
C TYR A 16 -33.23 -0.86 26.62
N ASP A 17 -33.85 0.25 26.20
CA ASP A 17 -33.85 0.70 24.81
C ASP A 17 -32.45 1.10 24.31
N ASN A 18 -31.61 1.66 25.20
CA ASN A 18 -30.23 2.01 24.87
C ASN A 18 -29.38 0.75 24.63
N LEU A 19 -29.56 -0.30 25.44
CA LEU A 19 -28.92 -1.61 25.23
C LEU A 19 -29.44 -2.30 23.96
N ALA A 20 -30.73 -2.23 23.69
CA ALA A 20 -31.33 -2.74 22.46
C ALA A 20 -30.78 -2.01 21.21
N ALA A 21 -30.61 -0.69 21.25
CA ALA A 21 -30.05 0.10 20.16
C ALA A 21 -28.53 -0.13 19.97
N HIS A 22 -27.77 -0.25 21.07
CA HIS A 22 -26.33 -0.53 21.04
C HIS A 22 -26.02 -1.91 20.43
N THR A 23 -26.69 -2.97 20.91
CA THR A 23 -26.51 -4.32 20.37
C THR A 23 -26.91 -4.43 18.91
N HIS A 24 -27.91 -3.65 18.45
CA HIS A 24 -28.28 -3.59 17.03
C HIS A 24 -27.16 -2.99 16.17
N LYS A 25 -26.67 -1.79 16.53
CA LYS A 25 -25.57 -1.10 15.83
C LYS A 25 -24.29 -1.94 15.82
N GLY A 26 -24.07 -2.71 16.87
CA GLY A 26 -23.00 -3.70 16.95
C GLY A 26 -23.04 -4.74 15.84
N ILE A 27 -24.23 -5.28 15.55
CA ILE A 27 -24.41 -6.28 14.49
C ILE A 27 -24.33 -5.63 13.11
N GLU A 28 -24.90 -4.42 12.92
CA GLU A 28 -24.75 -3.65 11.68
C GLU A 28 -23.26 -3.37 11.34
N PHE A 29 -22.41 -3.22 12.36
CA PHE A 29 -20.97 -3.07 12.15
C PHE A 29 -20.29 -4.36 11.66
N LEU A 30 -20.80 -5.55 12.00
CA LEU A 30 -20.34 -6.82 11.39
C LEU A 30 -20.68 -6.85 9.89
N ASP A 31 -21.90 -6.43 9.51
CA ASP A 31 -22.29 -6.35 8.10
C ASP A 31 -21.42 -5.34 7.34
N LYS A 32 -21.16 -4.17 7.94
CA LYS A 32 -20.28 -3.14 7.36
C LYS A 32 -18.86 -3.66 7.13
N TYR A 33 -18.30 -4.38 8.10
CA TYR A 33 -16.98 -4.99 7.96
C TYR A 33 -16.97 -6.14 6.94
N GLY A 34 -18.00 -6.99 6.93
CA GLY A 34 -18.15 -8.07 5.95
C GLY A 34 -18.26 -7.57 4.51
N ASN A 35 -18.97 -6.46 4.29
CA ASN A 35 -19.02 -5.79 2.99
C ASN A 35 -17.67 -5.18 2.60
N PHE A 36 -16.96 -4.51 3.52
CA PHE A 36 -15.60 -4.01 3.25
C PHE A 36 -14.63 -5.13 2.83
N VAL A 37 -14.65 -6.28 3.49
CA VAL A 37 -13.80 -7.43 3.09
C VAL A 37 -14.24 -8.00 1.74
N LYS A 38 -15.54 -8.08 1.46
CA LYS A 38 -16.08 -8.50 0.15
C LYS A 38 -15.67 -7.57 -0.99
N ASP A 39 -15.70 -6.26 -0.76
CA ASP A 39 -15.25 -5.26 -1.74
C ASP A 39 -13.74 -5.37 -1.98
N ARG A 40 -12.95 -5.66 -0.91
CA ARG A 40 -11.53 -6.03 -1.07
C ARG A 40 -11.36 -7.28 -1.94
N CYS A 41 -12.13 -8.35 -1.73
CA CYS A 41 -12.06 -9.56 -2.56
C CYS A 41 -12.28 -9.23 -4.05
N ALA A 42 -13.22 -8.35 -4.38
CA ALA A 42 -13.46 -7.92 -5.76
C ALA A 42 -12.25 -7.18 -6.36
N ILE A 43 -11.57 -6.32 -5.58
CA ILE A 43 -10.36 -5.60 -6.01
C ILE A 43 -9.19 -6.56 -6.27
N GLU A 44 -8.96 -7.52 -5.38
CA GLU A 44 -7.89 -8.54 -5.55
C GLU A 44 -8.13 -9.40 -6.80
N LEU A 45 -9.39 -9.83 -7.06
CA LEU A 45 -9.77 -10.56 -8.27
C LEU A 45 -9.63 -9.71 -9.55
N GLU A 46 -9.99 -8.42 -9.50
CA GLU A 46 -9.81 -7.53 -10.66
C GLU A 46 -8.33 -7.31 -10.97
N TYR A 47 -7.49 -7.15 -9.94
CA TYR A 47 -6.04 -7.03 -10.07
C TYR A 47 -5.40 -8.30 -10.63
N ALA A 48 -5.71 -9.47 -10.07
CA ALA A 48 -5.22 -10.75 -10.56
C ALA A 48 -5.64 -11.01 -12.01
N GLY A 49 -6.92 -10.77 -12.34
CA GLY A 49 -7.43 -10.89 -13.70
C GLY A 49 -6.75 -9.93 -14.68
N LYS A 50 -6.35 -8.72 -14.25
CA LYS A 50 -5.52 -7.81 -15.06
C LYS A 50 -4.11 -8.36 -15.28
N LEU A 51 -3.45 -8.90 -14.25
CA LEU A 51 -2.13 -9.52 -14.39
C LEU A 51 -2.15 -10.75 -15.31
N ARG A 52 -3.12 -11.67 -15.15
CA ARG A 52 -3.28 -12.83 -16.05
C ARG A 52 -3.52 -12.41 -17.49
N ARG A 53 -4.28 -11.32 -17.73
CA ARG A 53 -4.46 -10.74 -19.08
C ARG A 53 -3.17 -10.13 -19.63
N LEU A 54 -2.36 -9.46 -18.80
CA LEU A 54 -1.06 -8.93 -19.17
C LEU A 54 -0.12 -10.07 -19.60
N VAL A 55 0.08 -11.06 -18.74
CA VAL A 55 0.89 -12.25 -19.01
C VAL A 55 0.47 -12.94 -20.32
N LYS A 56 -0.83 -13.17 -20.51
CA LYS A 56 -1.37 -13.77 -21.74
C LYS A 56 -1.17 -12.92 -23.00
N SER A 57 -1.06 -11.60 -22.87
CA SER A 57 -0.86 -10.69 -24.02
C SER A 57 0.58 -10.68 -24.53
N TYR A 58 1.55 -10.96 -23.66
CA TYR A 58 2.99 -11.01 -23.98
C TYR A 58 3.56 -12.44 -24.06
N GLN A 59 2.73 -13.46 -23.78
CA GLN A 59 3.08 -14.87 -23.98
C GLN A 59 3.47 -15.17 -25.44
N PRO A 60 4.65 -15.77 -25.69
CA PRO A 60 5.16 -16.09 -27.02
C PRO A 60 4.22 -16.84 -27.95
N LYS A 61 4.26 -16.47 -29.24
CA LYS A 61 3.50 -17.17 -30.27
C LYS A 61 4.34 -18.27 -30.91
N ARG A 62 3.71 -19.42 -31.14
CA ARG A 62 4.26 -20.64 -31.75
C ARG A 62 4.83 -20.50 -33.18
N LYS A 63 4.93 -19.28 -33.74
CA LYS A 63 5.49 -19.00 -35.07
C LYS A 63 6.85 -18.29 -35.02
N GLU A 64 7.30 -17.88 -33.84
CA GLU A 64 8.50 -17.09 -33.58
C GLU A 64 9.59 -17.95 -32.88
N GLU A 65 9.49 -19.29 -33.00
CA GLU A 65 10.24 -20.30 -32.22
C GLU A 65 11.78 -20.19 -32.34
N ASP A 66 12.27 -19.63 -33.45
CA ASP A 66 13.67 -19.29 -33.70
C ASP A 66 14.22 -18.15 -32.83
N GLU A 67 13.39 -17.18 -32.47
CA GLU A 67 13.77 -16.00 -31.68
C GLU A 67 13.80 -16.33 -30.18
N TYR A 68 13.02 -17.33 -29.76
CA TYR A 68 12.97 -17.82 -28.38
C TYR A 68 14.14 -18.71 -27.95
N GLN A 69 15.16 -18.86 -28.80
CA GLN A 69 16.40 -19.58 -28.49
C GLN A 69 17.38 -18.75 -27.64
N TYR A 70 17.31 -17.42 -27.69
CA TYR A 70 18.21 -16.53 -26.95
C TYR A 70 17.87 -16.44 -25.45
N SER A 71 18.88 -16.25 -24.61
CA SER A 71 18.81 -16.17 -23.14
C SER A 71 17.82 -15.10 -22.67
N ALA A 72 17.84 -13.91 -23.26
CA ALA A 72 16.86 -12.84 -22.97
C ALA A 72 15.40 -13.27 -23.23
N CYS A 73 15.16 -14.07 -24.28
CA CYS A 73 13.82 -14.55 -24.65
C CYS A 73 13.40 -15.83 -23.88
N LYS A 74 14.36 -16.55 -23.28
CA LYS A 74 14.13 -17.59 -22.26
C LYS A 74 13.76 -16.93 -20.91
N ALA A 75 14.57 -15.98 -20.45
CA ALA A 75 14.37 -15.21 -19.22
C ALA A 75 13.00 -14.49 -19.18
N PHE A 76 12.63 -13.80 -20.27
CA PHE A 76 11.33 -13.12 -20.35
C PHE A 76 10.14 -14.09 -20.24
N ARG A 77 10.26 -15.32 -20.79
CA ARG A 77 9.22 -16.35 -20.61
C ARG A 77 9.07 -16.79 -19.16
N GLN A 78 10.18 -16.98 -18.45
CA GLN A 78 10.17 -17.35 -17.03
C GLN A 78 9.58 -16.23 -16.17
N LEU A 79 9.99 -14.98 -16.39
CA LEU A 79 9.42 -13.80 -15.71
C LEU A 79 7.89 -13.67 -15.93
N LEU A 80 7.42 -13.94 -17.17
CA LEU A 80 5.98 -13.99 -17.46
C LEU A 80 5.25 -15.14 -16.75
N GLN A 81 5.90 -16.29 -16.54
CA GLN A 81 5.34 -17.40 -15.77
C GLN A 81 5.20 -17.03 -14.29
N GLU A 82 6.28 -16.57 -13.66
CA GLU A 82 6.26 -16.15 -12.25
C GLU A 82 5.23 -15.05 -11.98
N LEU A 83 5.02 -14.13 -12.93
CA LEU A 83 3.98 -13.09 -12.82
C LEU A 83 2.56 -13.67 -12.95
N GLY A 84 2.40 -14.78 -13.68
CA GLY A 84 1.16 -15.53 -13.79
C GLY A 84 0.82 -16.31 -12.51
N ASP A 85 1.84 -16.83 -11.83
CA ASP A 85 1.70 -17.57 -10.58
C ASP A 85 1.52 -16.63 -9.38
N PHE A 86 2.24 -15.48 -9.34
CA PHE A 86 1.95 -14.36 -8.45
C PHE A 86 0.49 -13.89 -8.56
N ALA A 87 -0.04 -13.78 -9.78
CA ALA A 87 -1.44 -13.42 -10.01
C ALA A 87 -2.40 -14.48 -9.44
N GLY A 88 -2.04 -15.77 -9.53
CA GLY A 88 -2.78 -16.85 -8.86
C GLY A 88 -2.81 -16.68 -7.33
N GLN A 89 -1.71 -16.26 -6.69
CA GLN A 89 -1.70 -16.01 -5.24
C GLN A 89 -2.61 -14.85 -4.81
N ARG A 90 -2.94 -13.91 -5.71
CA ARG A 90 -3.95 -12.86 -5.46
C ARG A 90 -5.38 -13.39 -5.52
N GLU A 91 -5.67 -14.33 -6.44
CA GLU A 91 -6.95 -15.06 -6.46
C GLU A 91 -7.14 -15.89 -5.19
N VAL A 92 -6.08 -16.60 -4.76
CA VAL A 92 -6.07 -17.38 -3.50
C VAL A 92 -6.37 -16.52 -2.27
N VAL A 93 -5.87 -15.27 -2.20
CA VAL A 93 -6.24 -14.33 -1.12
C VAL A 93 -7.73 -13.99 -1.17
N ALA A 94 -8.27 -13.64 -2.34
CA ALA A 94 -9.67 -13.29 -2.48
C ALA A 94 -10.60 -14.46 -2.11
N GLU A 95 -10.28 -15.67 -2.57
CA GLU A 95 -11.04 -16.89 -2.26
C GLU A 95 -11.01 -17.22 -0.76
N ASN A 96 -9.85 -17.08 -0.10
CA ASN A 96 -9.72 -17.34 1.32
C ASN A 96 -10.40 -16.28 2.20
N LEU A 97 -10.36 -14.99 1.81
CA LEU A 97 -11.13 -13.94 2.48
C LEU A 97 -12.64 -14.17 2.29
N GLN A 98 -13.08 -14.50 1.07
CA GLN A 98 -14.49 -14.73 0.77
C GLN A 98 -15.07 -15.94 1.53
N SER A 99 -14.31 -17.04 1.62
CA SER A 99 -14.75 -18.31 2.23
C SER A 99 -14.62 -18.36 3.76
N ASN A 100 -13.56 -17.77 4.34
CA ASN A 100 -13.27 -17.85 5.78
C ASN A 100 -13.67 -16.60 6.57
N VAL A 101 -13.76 -15.43 5.92
CA VAL A 101 -14.08 -14.15 6.59
C VAL A 101 -15.46 -13.66 6.17
N VAL A 102 -15.71 -13.42 4.88
CA VAL A 102 -16.97 -12.83 4.41
C VAL A 102 -18.16 -13.75 4.72
N ARG A 103 -18.09 -15.04 4.35
CA ARG A 103 -19.19 -16.00 4.59
C ARG A 103 -19.47 -16.17 6.08
N GLU A 104 -18.44 -16.31 6.92
CA GLU A 104 -18.60 -16.54 8.36
C GLU A 104 -19.11 -15.29 9.10
N LEU A 105 -18.70 -14.08 8.69
CA LEU A 105 -19.28 -12.83 9.20
C LEU A 105 -20.79 -12.75 8.94
N HIS A 106 -21.26 -13.14 7.76
CA HIS A 106 -22.69 -13.16 7.45
C HIS A 106 -23.46 -14.20 8.27
N LEU A 107 -22.85 -15.37 8.54
CA LEU A 107 -23.45 -16.41 9.39
C LEU A 107 -23.55 -15.94 10.85
N LEU A 108 -22.47 -15.42 11.43
CA LEU A 108 -22.45 -14.86 12.79
C LEU A 108 -23.44 -13.70 12.92
N ALA A 109 -23.47 -12.77 11.95
CA ALA A 109 -24.43 -11.66 11.99
C ALA A 109 -25.88 -12.16 11.90
N LYS A 110 -26.16 -13.26 11.20
CA LYS A 110 -27.50 -13.87 11.17
C LYS A 110 -27.85 -14.50 12.53
N GLU A 111 -26.92 -15.25 13.12
CA GLU A 111 -27.07 -15.87 14.44
C GLU A 111 -27.37 -14.83 15.52
N LEU A 112 -26.51 -13.80 15.64
CA LEU A 112 -26.62 -12.76 16.68
C LEU A 112 -27.91 -11.92 16.55
N ARG A 113 -28.49 -11.77 15.35
CA ARG A 113 -29.80 -11.10 15.19
C ARG A 113 -30.93 -11.89 15.83
N GLU A 114 -30.95 -13.21 15.62
CA GLU A 114 -31.99 -14.09 16.18
C GLU A 114 -31.77 -14.28 17.68
N GLU A 115 -30.52 -14.44 18.13
CA GLU A 115 -30.16 -14.50 19.56
C GLU A 115 -30.60 -13.21 20.30
N ARG A 116 -30.26 -12.04 19.75
CA ARG A 116 -30.68 -10.73 20.31
C ARG A 116 -32.20 -10.61 20.36
N LYS A 117 -32.90 -11.05 19.32
CA LYS A 117 -34.37 -11.06 19.24
C LYS A 117 -34.99 -11.96 20.32
N GLN A 118 -34.37 -13.11 20.64
CA GLN A 118 -34.83 -13.99 21.72
C GLN A 118 -34.64 -13.33 23.09
N HIS A 119 -33.47 -12.77 23.38
CA HIS A 119 -33.19 -12.08 24.66
C HIS A 119 -34.11 -10.87 24.87
N LEU A 120 -34.36 -10.06 23.82
CA LEU A 120 -35.29 -8.93 23.90
C LEU A 120 -36.76 -9.37 24.04
N ASN A 121 -37.18 -10.45 23.37
CA ASN A 121 -38.51 -11.01 23.57
C ASN A 121 -38.70 -11.52 25.01
N GLU A 122 -37.65 -12.04 25.66
CA GLU A 122 -37.70 -12.45 27.06
C GLU A 122 -37.80 -11.24 28.00
N GLY A 123 -36.99 -10.20 27.79
CA GLY A 123 -37.11 -8.92 28.52
C GLY A 123 -38.53 -8.35 28.48
N ALA A 124 -39.14 -8.31 27.29
CA ALA A 124 -40.52 -7.86 27.11
C ALA A 124 -41.55 -8.71 27.89
N LYS A 125 -41.38 -10.04 27.97
CA LYS A 125 -42.22 -10.90 28.82
C LYS A 125 -42.06 -10.54 30.31
N GLN A 126 -40.82 -10.33 30.78
CA GLN A 126 -40.58 -10.06 32.20
C GLN A 126 -41.11 -8.68 32.63
N VAL A 127 -41.13 -7.69 31.73
CA VAL A 127 -41.85 -6.41 31.90
C VAL A 127 -43.37 -6.63 31.93
N ALA A 128 -43.91 -7.44 31.02
CA ALA A 128 -45.35 -7.74 30.97
C ALA A 128 -45.85 -8.46 32.25
N VAL A 129 -45.05 -9.36 32.83
CA VAL A 129 -45.37 -10.01 34.11
C VAL A 129 -45.48 -9.00 35.25
N LEU A 130 -44.53 -8.06 35.36
CA LEU A 130 -44.56 -7.01 36.39
C LEU A 130 -45.78 -6.08 36.20
N ASN A 131 -46.04 -5.63 34.97
CA ASN A 131 -47.19 -4.78 34.66
C ASN A 131 -48.53 -5.47 34.94
N SER A 132 -48.63 -6.79 34.75
CA SER A 132 -49.81 -7.58 35.09
C SER A 132 -50.08 -7.59 36.61
N ALA A 133 -49.04 -7.76 37.42
CA ALA A 133 -49.13 -7.70 38.88
C ALA A 133 -49.54 -6.30 39.38
N ILE A 134 -48.89 -5.23 38.87
CA ILE A 134 -49.25 -3.84 39.18
C ILE A 134 -50.72 -3.57 38.81
N GLY A 135 -51.17 -4.04 37.64
CA GLY A 135 -52.58 -3.92 37.24
C GLY A 135 -53.55 -4.70 38.13
N ALA A 136 -53.15 -5.83 38.71
CA ALA A 136 -53.95 -6.57 39.70
C ALA A 136 -54.04 -5.82 41.03
N LEU A 137 -52.92 -5.29 41.53
CA LEU A 137 -52.86 -4.44 42.72
C LEU A 137 -53.75 -3.20 42.59
N GLU A 138 -53.71 -2.50 41.45
CA GLU A 138 -54.58 -1.36 41.20
C GLU A 138 -56.08 -1.73 41.21
N ARG A 139 -56.45 -2.89 40.63
CA ARG A 139 -57.85 -3.36 40.66
C ARG A 139 -58.31 -3.69 42.09
N ALA A 140 -57.49 -4.41 42.86
CA ALA A 140 -57.80 -4.74 44.24
C ALA A 140 -57.89 -3.49 45.13
N ARG A 141 -56.96 -2.54 44.97
CA ARG A 141 -56.99 -1.23 45.66
C ARG A 141 -58.29 -0.48 45.36
N ARG A 142 -58.68 -0.36 44.08
CA ARG A 142 -59.94 0.30 43.66
C ARG A 142 -61.20 -0.47 44.07
N ALA A 143 -61.10 -1.76 44.42
CA ALA A 143 -62.20 -2.51 45.03
C ALA A 143 -62.33 -2.16 46.52
N TYR A 144 -61.23 -2.23 47.27
CA TYR A 144 -61.17 -1.84 48.68
C TYR A 144 -61.60 -0.38 48.92
N GLU A 145 -61.09 0.58 48.13
CA GLU A 145 -61.49 2.00 48.21
C GLU A 145 -62.98 2.27 47.95
N ARG A 146 -63.69 1.34 47.29
CA ARG A 146 -65.15 1.41 47.11
C ARG A 146 -65.88 0.72 48.27
N ALA A 147 -65.47 -0.49 48.64
CA ALA A 147 -66.07 -1.25 49.73
C ALA A 147 -65.99 -0.52 51.08
N ALA A 148 -64.87 0.18 51.35
CA ALA A 148 -64.72 1.05 52.52
C ALA A 148 -65.79 2.16 52.54
N ARG A 149 -65.94 2.92 51.45
CA ARG A 149 -66.95 3.99 51.32
C ARG A 149 -68.38 3.49 51.39
N GLU A 150 -68.65 2.28 50.90
CA GLU A 150 -69.96 1.64 51.03
C GLU A 150 -70.24 1.19 52.48
N SER A 151 -69.22 0.75 53.21
CA SER A 151 -69.32 0.42 54.64
C SER A 151 -69.51 1.68 55.51
N GLU A 152 -68.74 2.74 55.27
CA GLU A 152 -68.88 4.05 55.91
C GLU A 152 -70.33 4.58 55.74
N ARG A 153 -70.84 4.59 54.51
CA ARG A 153 -72.22 5.00 54.20
C ARG A 153 -73.29 4.11 54.83
N ALA A 154 -73.05 2.81 54.96
CA ALA A 154 -73.98 1.91 55.62
C ALA A 154 -74.05 2.19 57.13
N ILE A 155 -72.91 2.45 57.77
CA ILE A 155 -72.84 2.85 59.19
C ILE A 155 -73.58 4.19 59.37
N GLU A 156 -73.23 5.21 58.59
CA GLU A 156 -73.93 6.50 58.58
C GLU A 156 -75.45 6.41 58.37
N THR A 157 -75.93 5.41 57.65
CA THR A 157 -77.36 5.20 57.37
C THR A 157 -78.04 4.44 58.52
N PHE A 158 -77.32 3.53 59.17
CA PHE A 158 -77.78 2.86 60.38
C PHE A 158 -77.86 3.83 61.57
N ASP A 159 -76.82 4.64 61.81
CA ASP A 159 -76.77 5.59 62.94
C ASP A 159 -77.93 6.60 62.87
N LYS A 160 -78.29 7.04 61.66
CA LYS A 160 -79.45 7.92 61.40
C LYS A 160 -80.79 7.22 61.62
N ALA A 161 -80.86 5.89 61.42
CA ALA A 161 -82.06 5.09 61.62
C ALA A 161 -82.24 4.63 63.08
N ASP A 162 -81.15 4.40 63.82
CA ASP A 162 -81.17 4.07 65.26
C ASP A 162 -81.60 5.30 66.10
N ALA A 163 -81.29 6.50 65.62
CA ALA A 163 -81.73 7.77 66.22
C ALA A 163 -83.18 8.19 65.87
N ASP A 164 -83.85 7.52 64.92
CA ASP A 164 -85.21 7.87 64.48
C ASP A 164 -86.28 7.06 65.24
N LEU A 165 -86.89 7.72 66.23
CA LEU A 165 -87.97 7.16 67.07
C LEU A 165 -89.25 6.78 66.29
N SER A 166 -89.35 7.11 65.00
CA SER A 166 -90.51 6.78 64.15
C SER A 166 -90.34 5.50 63.31
N LEU A 167 -89.12 4.99 63.17
CA LEU A 167 -88.84 3.78 62.36
C LEU A 167 -89.26 2.49 63.05
N SER A 168 -89.64 1.48 62.25
CA SER A 168 -89.97 0.17 62.81
C SER A 168 -88.72 -0.64 63.18
N ARG A 169 -88.85 -1.48 64.21
CA ARG A 169 -87.81 -2.43 64.63
C ARG A 169 -87.35 -3.37 63.50
N ALA A 170 -88.21 -3.65 62.53
CA ALA A 170 -87.88 -4.47 61.36
C ALA A 170 -86.99 -3.72 60.36
N GLU A 171 -87.19 -2.42 60.18
CA GLU A 171 -86.34 -1.57 59.34
C GLU A 171 -84.97 -1.32 59.99
N LEU A 172 -84.94 -1.15 61.32
CA LEU A 172 -83.69 -1.00 62.06
C LEU A 172 -82.80 -2.26 61.98
N GLU A 173 -83.36 -3.46 62.21
CA GLU A 173 -82.62 -4.72 62.02
C GLU A 173 -82.20 -4.94 60.55
N LYS A 174 -82.98 -4.46 59.57
CA LYS A 174 -82.60 -4.47 58.14
C LYS A 174 -81.38 -3.58 57.86
N GLN A 175 -81.28 -2.39 58.45
CA GLN A 175 -80.09 -1.54 58.31
C GLN A 175 -78.87 -2.13 59.04
N LYS A 176 -79.09 -2.71 60.23
CA LYS A 176 -78.05 -3.44 60.99
C LYS A 176 -77.48 -4.64 60.22
N ALA A 177 -78.34 -5.38 59.51
CA ALA A 177 -77.92 -6.44 58.60
C ALA A 177 -77.12 -5.89 57.39
N ASN A 178 -77.50 -4.73 56.85
CA ASN A 178 -76.78 -4.04 55.77
C ASN A 178 -75.37 -3.59 56.23
N VAL A 179 -75.24 -3.00 57.43
CA VAL A 179 -73.93 -2.67 58.04
C VAL A 179 -73.05 -3.91 58.14
N LYS A 180 -73.57 -5.02 58.68
CA LYS A 180 -72.81 -6.27 58.80
C LYS A 180 -72.34 -6.78 57.43
N ALA A 181 -73.20 -6.76 56.41
CA ALA A 181 -72.87 -7.22 55.07
C ALA A 181 -71.81 -6.33 54.38
N ARG A 182 -71.90 -5.00 54.50
CA ARG A 182 -70.93 -4.06 53.91
C ARG A 182 -69.59 -4.07 54.66
N GLY A 183 -69.61 -4.21 55.98
CA GLY A 183 -68.40 -4.40 56.79
C GLY A 183 -67.64 -5.68 56.42
N GLN A 184 -68.35 -6.80 56.24
CA GLN A 184 -67.73 -8.05 55.78
C GLN A 184 -67.13 -7.89 54.37
N ALA A 185 -67.87 -7.33 53.41
CA ALA A 185 -67.36 -7.09 52.05
C ALA A 185 -66.14 -6.13 52.02
N CYS A 186 -66.06 -5.19 52.96
CA CYS A 186 -64.90 -4.31 53.13
C CYS A 186 -63.66 -5.09 53.61
N GLU A 187 -63.79 -5.93 54.64
CA GLU A 187 -62.68 -6.76 55.13
C GLU A 187 -62.23 -7.83 54.11
N GLU A 188 -63.15 -8.40 53.33
CA GLU A 188 -62.82 -9.30 52.22
C GLU A 188 -62.00 -8.57 51.12
N ALA A 189 -62.44 -7.38 50.71
CA ALA A 189 -61.72 -6.56 49.73
C ALA A 189 -60.34 -6.08 50.25
N LYS A 190 -60.22 -5.84 51.55
CA LYS A 190 -58.99 -5.46 52.25
C LYS A 190 -57.97 -6.60 52.31
N GLN A 191 -58.43 -7.84 52.52
CA GLN A 191 -57.60 -9.04 52.48
C GLN A 191 -57.02 -9.26 51.07
N GLU A 192 -57.86 -9.21 50.04
CA GLU A 192 -57.41 -9.32 48.64
C GLU A 192 -56.42 -8.19 48.26
N TYR A 193 -56.69 -6.94 48.65
CA TYR A 193 -55.74 -5.84 48.44
C TYR A 193 -54.39 -6.09 49.13
N THR A 194 -54.39 -6.60 50.35
CA THR A 194 -53.16 -6.91 51.11
C THR A 194 -52.34 -8.03 50.46
N GLU A 195 -52.99 -9.09 49.98
CA GLU A 195 -52.31 -10.20 49.32
C GLU A 195 -51.82 -9.82 47.90
N GLN A 196 -52.56 -9.02 47.14
CA GLN A 196 -52.07 -8.48 45.86
C GLN A 196 -50.92 -7.49 46.05
N LEU A 197 -50.88 -6.73 47.15
CA LEU A 197 -49.77 -5.86 47.50
C LEU A 197 -48.50 -6.68 47.78
N ARG A 198 -48.62 -7.77 48.56
CA ARG A 198 -47.51 -8.71 48.79
C ARG A 198 -47.02 -9.33 47.48
N LYS A 199 -47.91 -9.95 46.70
CA LYS A 199 -47.59 -10.55 45.38
C LYS A 199 -46.88 -9.57 44.44
N THR A 200 -47.31 -8.31 44.40
CA THR A 200 -46.72 -7.28 43.52
C THR A 200 -45.34 -6.84 44.00
N ASN A 201 -45.15 -6.67 45.31
CA ASN A 201 -43.83 -6.37 45.88
C ASN A 201 -42.83 -7.52 45.63
N ASP A 202 -43.28 -8.77 45.76
CA ASP A 202 -42.45 -9.95 45.48
C ASP A 202 -42.11 -10.05 43.98
N ALA A 203 -43.08 -9.79 43.09
CA ALA A 203 -42.86 -9.75 41.64
C ALA A 203 -41.92 -8.60 41.21
N GLN A 204 -42.08 -7.40 41.80
CA GLN A 204 -41.18 -6.26 41.56
C GLN A 204 -39.76 -6.58 41.99
N ARG A 205 -39.59 -7.20 43.16
CA ARG A 205 -38.27 -7.60 43.66
C ARG A 205 -37.60 -8.59 42.73
N GLN A 206 -38.28 -9.67 42.36
CA GLN A 206 -37.76 -10.65 41.41
C GLN A 206 -37.41 -10.02 40.05
N HIS A 207 -38.22 -9.10 39.55
CA HIS A 207 -37.97 -8.42 38.29
C HIS A 207 -36.62 -7.67 38.32
N TYR A 208 -36.40 -6.79 39.30
CA TYR A 208 -35.20 -5.94 39.35
C TYR A 208 -33.95 -6.60 39.94
N GLU A 209 -34.09 -7.53 40.90
CA GLU A 209 -32.93 -8.19 41.53
C GLU A 209 -32.43 -9.41 40.75
N GLN A 210 -33.25 -10.02 39.89
CA GLN A 210 -32.93 -11.32 39.26
C GLN A 210 -33.23 -11.36 37.77
N ARG A 211 -34.49 -11.13 37.35
CA ARG A 211 -34.93 -11.45 35.99
C ARG A 211 -34.42 -10.48 34.94
N LEU A 212 -34.49 -9.17 35.19
CA LEU A 212 -33.98 -8.15 34.29
C LEU A 212 -32.43 -8.14 34.23
N PRO A 213 -31.69 -8.26 35.36
CA PRO A 213 -30.25 -8.50 35.33
C PRO A 213 -29.83 -9.73 34.52
N HIS A 214 -30.61 -10.82 34.53
CA HIS A 214 -30.33 -12.00 33.70
C HIS A 214 -30.42 -11.69 32.20
N VAL A 215 -31.46 -10.99 31.75
CA VAL A 215 -31.61 -10.56 30.35
C VAL A 215 -30.49 -9.59 29.95
N PHE A 216 -30.09 -8.67 30.83
CA PHE A 216 -28.95 -7.79 30.57
C PHE A 216 -27.62 -8.55 30.49
N LYS A 217 -27.42 -9.61 31.29
CA LYS A 217 -26.24 -10.46 31.17
C LYS A 217 -26.24 -11.25 29.85
N GLN A 218 -27.38 -11.77 29.41
CA GLN A 218 -27.51 -12.42 28.09
C GLN A 218 -27.18 -11.45 26.94
N LEU A 219 -27.65 -10.20 27.00
CA LEU A 219 -27.30 -9.16 26.02
C LEU A 219 -25.83 -8.75 26.08
N GLN A 220 -25.21 -8.72 27.27
CA GLN A 220 -23.77 -8.50 27.44
C GLN A 220 -22.95 -9.63 26.81
N ASP A 221 -23.28 -10.89 27.10
CA ASP A 221 -22.54 -12.06 26.61
C ASP A 221 -22.60 -12.15 25.07
N LEU A 222 -23.74 -11.79 24.47
CA LEU A 222 -23.93 -11.63 23.04
C LEU A 222 -23.01 -10.52 22.46
N ASP A 223 -22.94 -9.37 23.14
CA ASP A 223 -22.12 -8.23 22.68
C ASP A 223 -20.61 -8.50 22.83
N GLU A 224 -20.19 -9.22 23.87
CA GLU A 224 -18.82 -9.71 24.07
C GLU A 224 -18.45 -10.79 23.04
N LYS A 225 -19.36 -11.74 22.77
CA LYS A 225 -19.25 -12.72 21.67
C LYS A 225 -19.05 -12.03 20.32
N ARG A 226 -19.78 -10.94 20.05
CA ARG A 226 -19.58 -10.09 18.86
C ARG A 226 -18.18 -9.44 18.84
N ILE A 227 -17.74 -8.78 19.93
CA ILE A 227 -16.42 -8.12 20.01
C ILE A 227 -15.28 -9.12 19.77
N LYS A 228 -15.35 -10.27 20.44
CA LYS A 228 -14.32 -11.32 20.34
C LYS A 228 -14.20 -11.84 18.91
N ASN A 229 -15.33 -12.08 18.24
CA ASN A 229 -15.31 -12.62 16.87
C ASN A 229 -14.90 -11.59 15.81
N ILE A 230 -15.31 -10.32 15.89
CA ILE A 230 -14.81 -9.33 14.90
C ILE A 230 -13.29 -9.14 14.98
N LYS A 231 -12.71 -9.16 16.20
CA LYS A 231 -11.25 -9.21 16.38
C LYS A 231 -10.63 -10.44 15.69
N ASN A 232 -11.23 -11.62 15.87
CA ASN A 232 -10.75 -12.85 15.25
C ASN A 232 -10.81 -12.80 13.71
N PHE A 233 -11.87 -12.24 13.13
CA PHE A 233 -11.99 -12.07 11.67
C PHE A 233 -11.00 -11.03 11.10
N MET A 234 -10.70 -9.97 11.84
CA MET A 234 -9.64 -9.02 11.49
C MET A 234 -8.26 -9.68 11.50
N LEU A 235 -7.95 -10.51 12.50
CA LEU A 235 -6.72 -11.30 12.54
C LEU A 235 -6.66 -12.34 11.41
N SER A 236 -7.75 -13.08 11.18
CA SER A 236 -7.87 -14.05 10.09
C SER A 236 -7.62 -13.41 8.71
N SER A 237 -8.09 -12.17 8.50
CA SER A 237 -7.83 -11.41 7.27
C SER A 237 -6.34 -11.08 7.06
N VAL A 238 -5.58 -10.91 8.15
CA VAL A 238 -4.12 -10.74 8.11
C VAL A 238 -3.40 -12.08 7.91
N ASP A 239 -3.90 -13.15 8.52
CA ASP A 239 -3.32 -14.49 8.38
C ASP A 239 -3.49 -15.07 6.98
N VAL A 240 -4.58 -14.74 6.27
CA VAL A 240 -4.74 -15.05 4.85
C VAL A 240 -3.64 -14.40 4.01
N GLU A 241 -3.29 -13.14 4.30
CA GLU A 241 -2.19 -12.46 3.62
C GLU A 241 -0.84 -13.13 3.94
N ARG A 242 -0.57 -13.38 5.24
CA ARG A 242 0.68 -14.00 5.71
C ARG A 242 0.95 -15.37 5.09
N LYS A 243 -0.10 -16.15 4.76
CA LYS A 243 0.02 -17.49 4.16
C LYS A 243 0.54 -17.48 2.72
N VAL A 244 0.28 -16.43 1.94
CA VAL A 244 0.74 -16.34 0.54
C VAL A 244 2.10 -15.65 0.38
N PHE A 245 2.57 -14.91 1.40
CA PHE A 245 3.90 -14.26 1.39
C PHE A 245 5.05 -15.18 0.94
N PRO A 246 5.20 -16.42 1.44
CA PRO A 246 6.31 -17.30 1.05
C PRO A 246 6.35 -17.60 -0.46
N ILE A 247 5.19 -17.86 -1.07
CA ILE A 247 5.11 -18.15 -2.51
C ILE A 247 5.29 -16.86 -3.33
N ILE A 248 4.84 -15.71 -2.80
CA ILE A 248 5.10 -14.41 -3.43
C ILE A 248 6.59 -14.07 -3.43
N MET A 249 7.32 -14.37 -2.35
CA MET A 249 8.79 -14.23 -2.34
C MET A 249 9.42 -15.17 -3.38
N GLN A 250 9.02 -16.45 -3.40
CA GLN A 250 9.50 -17.41 -4.41
C GLN A 250 9.27 -16.93 -5.86
N CYS A 251 8.14 -16.29 -6.16
CA CYS A 251 7.91 -15.71 -7.49
C CYS A 251 8.84 -14.54 -7.81
N LEU A 252 9.19 -13.70 -6.82
CA LEU A 252 10.16 -12.62 -7.01
C LEU A 252 11.59 -13.17 -7.17
N ASP A 253 11.97 -14.15 -6.35
CA ASP A 253 13.24 -14.88 -6.45
C ASP A 253 13.38 -15.56 -7.84
N GLY A 254 12.28 -16.09 -8.37
CA GLY A 254 12.17 -16.65 -9.71
C GLY A 254 12.35 -15.61 -10.83
N MET A 255 11.75 -14.41 -10.68
CA MET A 255 11.95 -13.30 -11.61
C MET A 255 13.40 -12.79 -11.62
N GLU A 256 14.03 -12.69 -10.44
CA GLU A 256 15.45 -12.34 -10.32
C GLU A 256 16.35 -13.43 -10.94
N THR A 257 16.08 -14.70 -10.64
CA THR A 257 16.81 -15.83 -11.22
C THR A 257 16.69 -15.85 -12.75
N ALA A 258 15.50 -15.57 -13.29
CA ALA A 258 15.28 -15.45 -14.72
C ALA A 258 16.12 -14.30 -15.33
N ALA A 259 16.10 -13.11 -14.73
CA ALA A 259 16.88 -11.97 -15.20
C ALA A 259 18.41 -12.24 -15.15
N ASN A 260 18.88 -12.89 -14.08
CA ASN A 260 20.28 -13.28 -13.90
C ASN A 260 20.71 -14.47 -14.79
N SER A 261 19.79 -15.11 -15.53
CA SER A 261 20.11 -16.17 -16.50
C SER A 261 20.51 -15.66 -17.89
N ILE A 262 20.44 -14.33 -18.13
CA ILE A 262 20.80 -13.71 -19.40
C ILE A 262 22.33 -13.71 -19.58
N ASN A 263 22.80 -14.16 -20.74
CA ASN A 263 24.21 -14.38 -21.04
C ASN A 263 24.58 -13.84 -22.43
N GLU A 264 25.25 -12.69 -22.48
CA GLU A 264 25.57 -11.98 -23.71
C GLU A 264 26.55 -12.75 -24.61
N LYS A 265 27.36 -13.64 -24.02
CA LYS A 265 28.37 -14.44 -24.75
C LYS A 265 27.76 -15.69 -25.37
N GLU A 266 26.84 -16.35 -24.67
CA GLU A 266 26.05 -17.45 -25.25
C GLU A 266 25.19 -16.95 -26.41
N ASP A 267 24.47 -15.84 -26.23
CA ASP A 267 23.60 -15.30 -27.28
C ASP A 267 24.39 -14.81 -28.51
N THR A 268 25.52 -14.12 -28.32
CA THR A 268 26.37 -13.71 -29.45
C THR A 268 27.05 -14.90 -30.14
N GLN A 269 27.44 -15.94 -29.40
CA GLN A 269 27.94 -17.18 -29.99
C GLN A 269 26.85 -17.90 -30.81
N LEU A 270 25.61 -17.97 -30.31
CA LEU A 270 24.46 -18.52 -31.06
C LEU A 270 24.20 -17.73 -32.36
N VAL A 271 24.31 -16.40 -32.34
CA VAL A 271 24.24 -15.56 -33.55
C VAL A 271 25.37 -15.90 -34.54
N ILE A 272 26.62 -16.01 -34.06
CA ILE A 272 27.77 -16.38 -34.91
C ILE A 272 27.56 -17.77 -35.50
N GLU A 273 27.10 -18.76 -34.73
CA GLU A 273 26.90 -20.12 -35.22
C GLU A 273 25.72 -20.24 -36.20
N ARG A 274 24.68 -19.42 -36.04
CA ARG A 274 23.52 -19.35 -36.92
C ARG A 274 23.80 -18.64 -38.24
N TYR A 275 24.70 -17.64 -38.26
CA TYR A 275 24.94 -16.78 -39.42
C TYR A 275 26.37 -16.84 -40.01
N LYS A 276 27.27 -17.68 -39.48
CA LYS A 276 28.58 -17.96 -40.11
C LYS A 276 28.40 -18.46 -41.53
N SER A 277 28.92 -17.70 -42.49
CA SER A 277 28.70 -17.91 -43.92
C SER A 277 29.53 -19.03 -44.54
N GLY A 278 30.56 -19.51 -43.84
CA GLY A 278 31.56 -20.44 -44.37
C GLY A 278 32.56 -19.80 -45.35
N PHE A 279 32.43 -18.50 -45.66
CA PHE A 279 33.44 -17.79 -46.45
C PHE A 279 34.72 -17.60 -45.64
N VAL A 280 35.84 -18.05 -46.20
CA VAL A 280 37.17 -17.63 -45.75
C VAL A 280 37.46 -16.19 -46.20
N PRO A 281 38.31 -15.44 -45.49
CA PRO A 281 38.83 -14.17 -46.00
C PRO A 281 39.49 -14.37 -47.38
N PRO A 282 39.37 -13.41 -48.32
CA PRO A 282 40.12 -13.45 -49.57
C PRO A 282 41.62 -13.55 -49.33
N GLU A 283 42.34 -14.25 -50.22
CA GLU A 283 43.81 -14.23 -50.20
C GLU A 283 44.36 -12.81 -50.38
N GLU A 284 45.54 -12.56 -49.84
CA GLU A 284 46.25 -11.30 -50.06
C GLU A 284 46.56 -11.10 -51.56
N PHE A 285 46.34 -9.87 -52.05
CA PHE A 285 46.62 -9.52 -53.43
C PHE A 285 48.12 -9.67 -53.73
N ARG A 286 48.46 -10.69 -54.52
CA ARG A 286 49.83 -10.97 -54.94
C ARG A 286 50.30 -9.90 -55.94
N PHE A 287 51.59 -9.59 -55.93
CA PHE A 287 52.16 -8.58 -56.84
C PHE A 287 52.18 -9.09 -58.29
N GLU A 288 51.30 -8.52 -59.12
CA GLU A 288 51.30 -8.76 -60.58
C GLU A 288 52.42 -7.96 -61.24
N ALA A 289 53.55 -8.62 -61.51
CA ALA A 289 54.66 -8.02 -62.22
C ALA A 289 54.30 -7.77 -63.70
N ALA A 290 54.37 -6.52 -64.15
CA ALA A 290 54.07 -6.11 -65.53
C ALA A 290 55.19 -6.46 -66.53
N SER A 291 55.67 -7.70 -66.52
CA SER A 291 56.61 -8.27 -67.49
C SER A 291 55.86 -9.12 -68.51
N GLY A 292 55.77 -8.65 -69.75
CA GLY A 292 55.16 -9.42 -70.83
C GLY A 292 56.00 -10.64 -71.22
N ARG A 293 55.30 -11.76 -71.42
CA ARG A 293 55.72 -13.06 -72.01
C ARG A 293 56.37 -14.13 -71.10
N ASP A 294 55.63 -15.24 -71.09
CA ASP A 294 56.08 -16.60 -71.39
C ASP A 294 56.97 -17.34 -70.38
N SER A 295 56.32 -17.98 -69.41
CA SER A 295 56.46 -19.44 -69.19
C SER A 295 55.18 -20.01 -68.56
N GLN A 296 54.72 -21.16 -69.05
CA GLN A 296 53.43 -21.78 -68.72
C GLN A 296 53.65 -23.20 -68.19
N GLU A 297 53.14 -23.51 -66.99
CA GLU A 297 52.86 -24.89 -66.58
C GLU A 297 51.47 -25.00 -65.92
N HIS A 298 50.91 -26.21 -65.93
CA HIS A 298 49.49 -26.45 -65.73
C HIS A 298 49.15 -27.01 -64.34
N HIS A 299 48.10 -26.47 -63.70
CA HIS A 299 47.25 -27.23 -62.77
C HIS A 299 45.76 -27.04 -63.12
N ALA A 300 44.95 -28.03 -62.77
CA ALA A 300 43.59 -28.22 -63.32
C ALA A 300 42.51 -27.37 -62.62
N PRO A 301 41.40 -27.02 -63.31
CA PRO A 301 40.33 -26.20 -62.74
C PRO A 301 39.45 -26.97 -61.74
N PRO A 302 39.23 -26.46 -60.51
CA PRO A 302 38.19 -26.97 -59.62
C PRO A 302 36.79 -26.65 -60.18
N GLN A 303 35.96 -27.67 -60.35
CA GLN A 303 34.56 -27.49 -60.79
C GLN A 303 33.70 -26.90 -59.66
N HIS A 304 33.55 -25.59 -59.61
CA HIS A 304 32.55 -24.96 -58.74
C HIS A 304 31.13 -25.21 -59.26
N HIS A 305 30.50 -26.23 -58.69
CA HIS A 305 29.13 -26.64 -59.00
C HIS A 305 28.13 -25.58 -58.50
N LEU A 306 27.77 -24.63 -59.37
CA LEU A 306 26.69 -23.67 -59.11
C LEU A 306 25.33 -24.37 -59.16
N THR A 307 24.93 -24.96 -58.03
CA THR A 307 23.62 -25.61 -57.85
C THR A 307 22.51 -24.56 -57.74
N ALA A 308 22.19 -23.92 -58.87
CA ALA A 308 21.14 -22.92 -59.00
C ALA A 308 19.74 -23.58 -58.93
N ALA A 309 19.22 -23.76 -57.72
CA ALA A 309 17.87 -24.27 -57.48
C ALA A 309 16.81 -23.27 -57.99
N ARG A 310 16.29 -23.53 -59.20
CA ARG A 310 15.40 -22.64 -59.94
C ARG A 310 13.96 -22.68 -59.41
N GLY A 311 13.61 -21.72 -58.54
CA GLY A 311 12.23 -21.49 -58.08
C GLY A 311 11.57 -20.28 -58.73
N THR A 312 10.65 -20.51 -59.68
CA THR A 312 9.88 -19.42 -60.34
C THR A 312 8.47 -19.26 -59.77
N VAL A 313 8.07 -18.03 -59.43
CA VAL A 313 6.69 -17.55 -59.63
C VAL A 313 6.67 -16.02 -59.72
N SER A 314 5.75 -15.47 -60.51
CA SER A 314 5.57 -14.03 -60.71
C SER A 314 4.35 -13.51 -59.95
N GLN A 315 4.48 -12.34 -59.32
CA GLN A 315 3.35 -11.47 -58.93
C GLN A 315 3.76 -9.99 -59.13
N ARG A 316 2.78 -9.14 -59.44
CA ARG A 316 2.99 -7.75 -59.88
C ARG A 316 2.76 -6.76 -58.74
N VAL A 317 3.68 -5.81 -58.54
CA VAL A 317 3.38 -4.57 -57.78
C VAL A 317 3.13 -3.44 -58.78
N LYS A 318 1.93 -2.84 -58.73
CA LYS A 318 1.55 -1.74 -59.64
C LYS A 318 2.05 -0.38 -59.12
N LYS A 319 2.63 0.43 -60.01
CA LYS A 319 3.03 1.81 -59.73
C LYS A 319 1.85 2.78 -59.91
N ARG A 320 1.44 3.45 -58.83
CA ARG A 320 0.54 4.61 -58.80
C ARG A 320 0.80 5.33 -57.46
N GLY A 321 1.04 6.64 -57.37
CA GLY A 321 1.12 7.69 -58.39
C GLY A 321 0.26 8.88 -58.01
N GLY A 322 0.85 9.90 -57.37
CA GLY A 322 0.16 11.16 -57.03
C GLY A 322 0.44 11.69 -55.63
N LEU A 323 1.28 12.73 -55.57
CA LEU A 323 1.06 14.00 -54.84
C LEU A 323 0.22 13.97 -53.52
N LEU A 324 0.89 14.21 -52.40
CA LEU A 324 0.71 15.48 -51.66
C LEU A 324 2.05 15.96 -51.08
N SER A 325 2.31 17.26 -51.25
CA SER A 325 3.40 18.08 -50.66
C SER A 325 2.81 19.49 -50.47
N ILE A 326 3.60 20.49 -50.01
CA ILE A 326 3.20 21.87 -49.58
C ILE A 326 2.76 21.88 -48.09
N PHE A 327 3.26 22.72 -47.15
CA PHE A 327 4.30 23.78 -47.08
C PHE A 327 5.27 23.45 -45.89
N THR A 328 6.55 23.84 -45.73
CA THR A 328 7.49 24.77 -46.40
C THR A 328 7.34 26.27 -46.04
N SER A 329 8.26 26.97 -45.36
CA SER A 329 9.60 26.66 -44.81
C SER A 329 10.24 27.84 -44.04
N ASN A 330 11.21 27.59 -43.14
CA ASN A 330 12.41 28.44 -42.94
C ASN A 330 13.46 27.61 -42.15
N LYS A 331 14.64 27.19 -42.62
CA LYS A 331 15.66 27.69 -43.58
C LYS A 331 16.66 28.72 -43.00
N ASN A 332 17.75 28.20 -42.42
CA ASN A 332 19.11 28.55 -42.83
C ASN A 332 20.17 27.56 -42.27
N ASN A 333 21.12 27.18 -43.13
CA ASN A 333 22.48 26.63 -42.92
C ASN A 333 22.84 25.80 -41.65
N MET A 334 23.61 24.69 -41.73
CA MET A 334 24.48 24.23 -42.82
C MET A 334 24.28 22.76 -43.17
N SER A 335 24.22 22.46 -44.47
CA SER A 335 24.74 21.21 -45.04
C SER A 335 26.24 21.35 -45.30
N MET A 336 27.06 20.41 -44.86
CA MET A 336 28.42 20.24 -45.40
C MET A 336 28.76 18.75 -45.49
N ASP A 337 29.51 18.42 -46.53
CA ASP A 337 29.60 17.12 -47.18
C ASP A 337 30.70 16.20 -46.61
N GLY A 338 30.45 14.89 -46.69
CA GLY A 338 31.42 13.84 -47.03
C GLY A 338 32.57 13.47 -46.07
N LYS A 339 33.23 14.42 -45.40
CA LYS A 339 34.49 14.16 -44.65
C LYS A 339 34.57 14.95 -43.35
N GLU A 340 34.19 14.32 -42.24
CA GLU A 340 34.16 14.96 -40.92
C GLU A 340 35.55 15.28 -40.34
N ASP A 341 36.58 14.49 -40.67
CA ASP A 341 37.86 14.51 -39.94
C ASP A 341 38.91 15.47 -40.55
N TYR A 342 38.50 16.26 -41.56
CA TYR A 342 39.30 17.29 -42.25
C TYR A 342 40.70 16.84 -42.72
N SER A 343 40.88 15.56 -43.04
CA SER A 343 42.16 14.93 -43.40
C SER A 343 42.83 15.50 -44.65
N ASP A 344 42.05 15.99 -45.62
CA ASP A 344 42.58 16.56 -46.88
C ASP A 344 43.20 17.96 -46.72
N LEU A 345 43.13 18.59 -45.53
CA LEU A 345 43.57 19.97 -45.32
C LEU A 345 44.99 20.05 -44.70
N PRO A 346 45.85 20.98 -45.15
CA PRO A 346 47.15 21.24 -44.53
C PRO A 346 47.05 21.46 -43.01
N PRO A 347 48.02 21.00 -42.18
CA PRO A 347 47.84 20.88 -40.73
C PRO A 347 47.34 22.14 -40.01
N ASN A 348 47.89 23.32 -40.33
CA ASN A 348 47.44 24.60 -39.75
C ASN A 348 46.02 25.01 -40.20
N GLN A 349 45.59 24.62 -41.41
CA GLN A 349 44.25 24.86 -41.92
C GLN A 349 43.23 23.87 -41.33
N LYS A 350 43.60 22.59 -41.21
CA LYS A 350 42.85 21.56 -40.46
C LYS A 350 42.60 22.02 -39.01
N LYS A 351 43.66 22.39 -38.29
CA LYS A 351 43.60 22.94 -36.92
C LYS A 351 42.67 24.16 -36.80
N LYS A 352 42.78 25.14 -37.70
CA LYS A 352 41.92 26.34 -37.68
C LYS A 352 40.44 26.01 -37.96
N LYS A 353 40.15 25.03 -38.82
CA LYS A 353 38.78 24.54 -39.07
C LYS A 353 38.21 23.78 -37.87
N LEU A 354 38.99 22.89 -37.26
CA LEU A 354 38.62 22.16 -36.04
C LEU A 354 38.33 23.11 -34.87
N GLN A 355 39.19 24.12 -34.63
CA GLN A 355 38.95 25.14 -33.60
C GLN A 355 37.63 25.90 -33.82
N ALA A 356 37.32 26.28 -35.08
CA ALA A 356 36.06 26.94 -35.40
C ALA A 356 34.84 26.02 -35.18
N LYS A 357 34.96 24.73 -35.49
CA LYS A 357 33.89 23.73 -35.28
C LYS A 357 33.64 23.45 -33.79
N VAL A 358 34.70 23.36 -32.98
CA VAL A 358 34.64 23.24 -31.52
C VAL A 358 34.00 24.48 -30.88
N LEU A 359 34.32 25.68 -31.36
CA LEU A 359 33.73 26.93 -30.85
C LEU A 359 32.23 27.04 -31.17
N GLU A 360 31.83 26.70 -32.39
CA GLU A 360 30.41 26.69 -32.78
C GLU A 360 29.61 25.61 -32.03
N LEU A 361 30.18 24.41 -31.83
CA LEU A 361 29.54 23.37 -31.02
C LEU A 361 29.41 23.77 -29.55
N ASN A 362 30.41 24.42 -28.95
CA ASN A 362 30.31 24.98 -27.60
C ASN A 362 29.19 26.02 -27.49
N LYS A 363 29.06 26.91 -28.48
CA LYS A 363 27.97 27.89 -28.54
C LYS A 363 26.60 27.22 -28.63
N GLN A 364 26.46 26.17 -29.46
CA GLN A 364 25.21 25.40 -29.58
C GLN A 364 24.88 24.65 -28.28
N VAL A 365 25.87 24.04 -27.61
CA VAL A 365 25.68 23.42 -26.28
C VAL A 365 25.20 24.46 -25.26
N ALA A 366 25.80 25.66 -25.21
CA ALA A 366 25.39 26.71 -24.29
C ALA A 366 23.98 27.25 -24.58
N GLN A 367 23.60 27.41 -25.85
CA GLN A 367 22.26 27.82 -26.24
C GLN A 367 21.20 26.77 -25.86
N GLU A 368 21.49 25.49 -26.08
CA GLU A 368 20.56 24.40 -25.76
C GLU A 368 20.42 24.19 -24.24
N GLN A 369 21.51 24.36 -23.49
CA GLN A 369 21.51 24.37 -22.03
C GLN A 369 20.60 25.49 -21.49
N ALA A 370 20.71 26.71 -22.01
CA ALA A 370 19.85 27.83 -21.61
C ALA A 370 18.37 27.61 -21.97
N ALA A 371 18.08 26.94 -23.10
CA ALA A 371 16.73 26.53 -23.45
C ALA A 371 16.16 25.50 -22.46
N MET A 372 16.95 24.49 -22.08
CA MET A 372 16.59 23.49 -21.06
C MET A 372 16.26 24.14 -19.71
N GLU A 373 17.06 25.10 -19.25
CA GLU A 373 16.82 25.85 -18.01
C GLU A 373 15.54 26.72 -18.07
N GLY A 374 15.22 27.27 -19.25
CA GLY A 374 13.96 27.99 -19.49
C GLY A 374 12.75 27.06 -19.41
N LEU A 375 12.81 25.90 -20.09
CA LEU A 375 11.76 24.87 -20.05
C LEU A 375 11.54 24.33 -18.63
N MET A 376 12.62 24.07 -17.87
CA MET A 376 12.51 23.58 -16.50
C MET A 376 11.79 24.58 -15.57
N LYS A 377 12.06 25.89 -15.72
CA LYS A 377 11.33 26.95 -15.01
C LYS A 377 9.87 27.03 -15.44
N MET A 378 9.59 26.88 -16.74
CA MET A 378 8.22 26.87 -17.28
C MET A 378 7.40 25.68 -16.77
N LYS A 379 8.01 24.51 -16.62
CA LYS A 379 7.36 23.33 -16.02
C LYS A 379 6.89 23.61 -14.59
N GLY A 380 7.76 24.16 -13.74
CA GLY A 380 7.41 24.52 -12.36
C GLY A 380 6.29 25.57 -12.26
N VAL A 381 6.17 26.49 -13.23
CA VAL A 381 5.05 27.44 -13.30
C VAL A 381 3.73 26.74 -13.62
N TYR A 382 3.73 25.73 -14.48
CA TYR A 382 2.52 24.94 -14.80
C TYR A 382 2.16 23.94 -13.68
N GLU A 383 3.16 23.36 -13.00
CA GLU A 383 2.95 22.48 -11.84
C GLU A 383 2.35 23.25 -10.64
N THR A 384 2.75 24.50 -10.44
CA THR A 384 2.21 25.37 -9.38
C THR A 384 0.93 26.11 -9.78
N ASN A 385 0.66 26.30 -11.07
CA ASN A 385 -0.61 26.88 -11.56
C ASN A 385 -1.10 26.19 -12.86
N PRO A 386 -1.96 25.16 -12.73
CA PRO A 386 -2.53 24.43 -13.86
C PRO A 386 -3.42 25.25 -14.82
N THR A 387 -3.71 26.53 -14.52
CA THR A 387 -4.45 27.40 -15.47
C THR A 387 -3.56 28.03 -16.53
N LEU A 388 -2.23 27.97 -16.37
CA LEU A 388 -1.26 28.60 -17.29
C LEU A 388 -0.75 27.64 -18.38
N GLY A 389 -0.91 26.32 -18.20
CA GLY A 389 -0.51 25.29 -19.15
C GLY A 389 -0.43 23.90 -18.53
N ASP A 390 -0.13 22.90 -19.36
CA ASP A 390 0.03 21.49 -18.96
C ASP A 390 1.52 21.14 -18.82
N PRO A 391 2.02 20.75 -17.63
CA PRO A 391 3.40 20.32 -17.42
C PRO A 391 3.87 19.21 -18.37
N MET A 392 2.99 18.30 -18.80
CA MET A 392 3.34 17.18 -19.67
C MET A 392 3.76 17.64 -21.08
N THR A 393 3.25 18.78 -21.54
CA THR A 393 3.68 19.38 -22.82
C THR A 393 5.11 19.90 -22.76
N VAL A 394 5.54 20.36 -21.58
CA VAL A 394 6.90 20.84 -21.32
C VAL A 394 7.86 19.67 -21.07
N GLU A 395 7.39 18.61 -20.42
CA GLU A 395 8.12 17.35 -20.23
C GLU A 395 8.63 16.76 -21.56
N GLY A 396 7.80 16.78 -22.62
CA GLY A 396 8.19 16.35 -23.95
C GLY A 396 9.34 17.19 -24.54
N GLN A 397 9.19 18.52 -24.49
CA GLN A 397 10.22 19.46 -24.99
C GLN A 397 11.53 19.37 -24.20
N LEU A 398 11.46 19.12 -22.88
CA LEU A 398 12.62 18.93 -22.03
C LEU A 398 13.41 17.66 -22.41
N ASN A 399 12.72 16.57 -22.77
CA ASN A 399 13.33 15.34 -23.25
C ASN A 399 14.01 15.53 -24.63
N GLU A 400 13.35 16.20 -25.58
CA GLU A 400 13.95 16.52 -26.88
C GLU A 400 15.20 17.40 -26.74
N CYS A 401 15.14 18.41 -25.87
CA CYS A 401 16.25 19.30 -25.54
C CYS A 401 17.42 18.52 -24.90
N CYS A 402 17.12 17.61 -23.97
CA CYS A 402 18.10 16.73 -23.33
C CYS A 402 18.81 15.82 -24.34
N ASP A 403 18.09 15.19 -25.28
CA ASP A 403 18.68 14.33 -26.31
C ASP A 403 19.48 15.11 -27.36
N LYS A 404 19.07 16.33 -27.70
CA LYS A 404 19.85 17.24 -28.55
C LYS A 404 21.14 17.69 -27.84
N LEU A 405 21.07 18.00 -26.55
CA LEU A 405 22.23 18.33 -25.71
C LEU A 405 23.22 17.14 -25.59
N LYS A 406 22.74 15.90 -25.45
CA LYS A 406 23.57 14.68 -25.51
C LYS A 406 24.33 14.58 -26.84
N LYS A 407 23.62 14.73 -27.97
CA LYS A 407 24.19 14.65 -29.33
C LYS A 407 25.22 15.75 -29.58
N LEU A 408 24.93 16.99 -29.20
CA LEU A 408 25.86 18.12 -29.32
C LEU A 408 27.13 17.91 -28.49
N ARG A 409 27.00 17.44 -27.24
CA ARG A 409 28.16 17.11 -26.38
C ARG A 409 28.98 15.93 -26.91
N GLN A 410 28.36 14.94 -27.56
CA GLN A 410 29.07 13.83 -28.19
C GLN A 410 29.87 14.29 -29.42
N GLN A 411 29.27 15.11 -30.28
CA GLN A 411 29.98 15.74 -31.40
C GLN A 411 31.11 16.63 -30.91
N LEU A 412 30.88 17.44 -29.87
CA LEU A 412 31.89 18.31 -29.28
C LEU A 412 33.14 17.51 -28.87
N ARG A 413 32.99 16.41 -28.13
CA ARG A 413 34.11 15.53 -27.77
C ARG A 413 34.87 15.00 -28.98
N LYS A 414 34.17 14.48 -30.01
CA LYS A 414 34.84 14.02 -31.26
C LYS A 414 35.70 15.13 -31.88
N TYR A 415 35.18 16.35 -31.97
CA TYR A 415 35.92 17.48 -32.57
C TYR A 415 37.02 18.05 -31.65
N GLU A 416 36.91 17.91 -30.33
CA GLU A 416 37.97 18.23 -29.37
C GLU A 416 39.10 17.20 -29.39
N GLU A 417 38.79 15.91 -29.54
CA GLU A 417 39.75 14.81 -29.71
C GLU A 417 40.52 14.95 -31.03
N LEU A 418 39.82 15.16 -32.16
CA LEU A 418 40.43 15.46 -33.46
C LEU A 418 41.29 16.74 -33.42
N LEU A 419 40.89 17.74 -32.63
CA LEU A 419 41.68 18.96 -32.45
C LEU A 419 42.96 18.69 -31.64
N ALA A 420 42.89 17.86 -30.59
CA ALA A 420 44.06 17.47 -29.82
C ALA A 420 45.10 16.72 -30.67
N GLU A 421 44.64 15.80 -31.53
CA GLU A 421 45.51 15.11 -32.50
C GLU A 421 46.10 16.08 -33.56
N ALA A 422 45.29 17.01 -34.07
CA ALA A 422 45.79 18.07 -34.95
C ALA A 422 46.73 19.08 -34.25
N HIS A 423 46.85 19.05 -32.92
CA HIS A 423 47.86 19.79 -32.17
C HIS A 423 49.14 18.97 -31.96
N SER A 424 49.07 17.66 -31.71
CA SER A 424 50.27 16.82 -31.52
C SER A 424 51.08 16.65 -32.80
N GLN A 425 50.43 16.51 -33.95
CA GLN A 425 51.08 16.40 -35.27
C GLN A 425 51.88 17.64 -35.70
N VAL A 426 51.74 18.78 -35.02
CA VAL A 426 52.40 20.06 -35.36
C VAL A 426 53.64 20.34 -34.49
N CYS A 427 53.98 19.47 -33.54
CA CYS A 427 55.02 19.75 -32.54
C CYS A 427 56.01 18.58 -32.35
N ALA A 428 56.84 18.31 -33.37
CA ALA A 428 57.93 17.33 -33.33
C ALA A 428 59.31 18.01 -33.45
N PRO A 429 60.11 18.12 -32.36
CA PRO A 429 61.49 18.58 -32.41
C PRO A 429 62.45 17.48 -32.93
N PRO A 430 63.56 17.82 -33.60
CA PRO A 430 64.59 16.85 -33.98
C PRO A 430 65.33 16.22 -32.79
N LEU A 431 65.73 14.95 -32.93
CA LEU A 431 66.52 14.18 -31.96
C LEU A 431 68.02 14.30 -32.23
N HIS A 432 68.86 14.39 -31.19
CA HIS A 432 70.19 13.72 -31.02
C HIS A 432 70.78 14.03 -29.60
N PRO A 433 71.84 13.34 -29.08
CA PRO A 433 71.72 12.73 -27.75
C PRO A 433 72.90 12.96 -26.75
N ALA A 434 72.83 12.24 -25.62
CA ALA A 434 73.89 11.95 -24.61
C ALA A 434 74.25 13.08 -23.59
N ALA A 435 74.68 12.80 -22.34
CA ALA A 435 74.58 11.59 -21.47
C ALA A 435 75.03 11.94 -20.01
N ARG A 436 74.94 10.95 -19.07
CA ARG A 436 75.57 10.86 -17.72
C ARG A 436 75.00 11.73 -16.57
N THR A 437 75.12 11.38 -15.27
CA THR A 437 75.00 10.10 -14.51
C THR A 437 75.01 10.36 -12.98
N ASN A 438 74.31 9.53 -12.20
CA ASN A 438 74.50 9.21 -10.77
C ASN A 438 74.18 10.28 -9.67
N GLY A 439 73.71 9.80 -8.50
CA GLY A 439 73.64 10.58 -7.24
C GLY A 439 72.48 10.20 -6.31
N THR A 440 72.68 9.25 -5.38
CA THR A 440 71.62 8.73 -4.47
C THR A 440 72.03 8.79 -2.99
N ALA A 441 71.26 9.48 -2.12
CA ALA A 441 71.24 9.28 -0.64
C ALA A 441 70.12 10.09 0.08
N PRO A 442 69.34 9.49 0.99
CA PRO A 442 68.46 10.15 1.98
C PRO A 442 68.85 9.77 3.44
N PRO A 443 68.05 10.03 4.51
CA PRO A 443 67.29 11.24 4.93
C PRO A 443 67.60 11.68 6.39
N ALA A 444 66.98 12.75 6.89
CA ALA A 444 66.94 13.11 8.34
C ALA A 444 65.63 13.86 8.72
N GLN A 445 65.42 14.14 10.02
CA GLN A 445 64.17 14.70 10.62
C GLN A 445 64.53 15.80 11.66
N ALA A 446 63.64 16.53 12.37
CA ALA A 446 62.17 16.46 12.57
C ALA A 446 61.61 17.84 13.06
N ILE A 447 60.31 17.91 13.40
CA ILE A 447 59.65 18.85 14.36
C ILE A 447 59.85 20.38 14.11
N SER A 448 58.91 21.15 13.53
CA SER A 448 57.71 21.82 14.11
C SER A 448 58.03 23.01 15.07
N VAL A 449 57.24 24.07 15.34
CA VAL A 449 55.76 24.25 15.42
C VAL A 449 55.30 25.72 15.17
N ARG A 450 54.29 25.99 14.31
CA ARG A 450 53.46 27.24 14.16
C ARG A 450 54.20 28.57 13.78
N THR A 451 53.59 29.68 13.33
CA THR A 451 52.16 30.13 13.25
C THR A 451 51.87 31.08 12.05
N THR A 452 50.58 31.36 11.78
CA THR A 452 49.97 32.56 11.13
C THR A 452 50.24 32.90 9.63
N ALA A 453 49.23 32.54 8.81
CA ALA A 453 48.39 33.46 8.01
C ALA A 453 48.81 33.99 6.61
N ALA A 454 47.74 34.21 5.81
CA ALA A 454 47.61 35.12 4.66
C ALA A 454 48.22 34.76 3.27
N SER A 455 47.36 34.14 2.45
CA SER A 455 46.93 34.66 1.13
C SER A 455 47.57 34.15 -0.20
N CYS A 456 46.67 33.57 -1.02
CA CYS A 456 46.59 33.65 -2.49
C CYS A 456 47.48 32.78 -3.45
N ARG A 457 46.74 32.05 -4.31
CA ARG A 457 47.01 31.68 -5.73
C ARG A 457 47.93 30.49 -6.05
N ALA A 458 47.34 29.29 -6.03
CA ALA A 458 47.33 28.37 -7.18
C ALA A 458 45.86 27.90 -7.39
N HIS A 459 45.25 27.87 -8.57
CA HIS A 459 45.57 27.09 -9.78
C HIS A 459 45.58 25.56 -9.57
N GLN A 460 44.42 25.01 -9.18
CA GLN A 460 44.14 23.57 -9.23
C GLN A 460 43.05 23.28 -10.28
N ARG A 461 43.28 22.31 -11.16
CA ARG A 461 42.30 21.86 -12.17
C ARG A 461 41.22 21.02 -11.48
N HIS A 462 39.94 21.42 -11.55
CA HIS A 462 38.84 20.51 -11.23
C HIS A 462 38.38 19.74 -12.46
N ARG A 463 38.40 18.41 -12.35
CA ARG A 463 37.88 17.45 -13.32
C ARG A 463 36.49 17.03 -12.85
N THR A 464 35.44 17.71 -13.31
CA THR A 464 34.06 17.44 -12.89
C THR A 464 33.46 16.25 -13.65
N THR A 465 33.50 15.07 -13.03
CA THR A 465 32.63 13.94 -13.38
C THR A 465 31.19 14.17 -12.89
N CYS A 466 30.24 13.43 -13.44
CA CYS A 466 28.80 13.63 -13.17
C CYS A 466 28.38 13.06 -11.81
N THR A 467 28.33 13.91 -10.77
CA THR A 467 27.75 13.59 -9.45
C THR A 467 26.66 14.56 -8.99
N GLY A 468 26.67 15.81 -9.46
CA GLY A 468 25.74 16.87 -9.03
C GLY A 468 24.26 16.71 -9.41
N TYR A 469 23.83 15.54 -9.91
CA TYR A 469 22.42 15.22 -10.15
C TYR A 469 21.74 14.57 -8.94
N GLU A 470 22.47 13.80 -8.13
CA GLU A 470 21.89 13.11 -6.96
C GLU A 470 21.73 14.08 -5.77
N GLU A 471 22.70 14.98 -5.58
CA GLU A 471 22.73 15.94 -4.47
C GLU A 471 21.61 16.99 -4.56
N LEU A 472 21.34 17.51 -5.78
CA LEU A 472 20.23 18.44 -6.02
C LEU A 472 18.84 17.77 -5.90
N LEU A 473 18.72 16.49 -6.22
CA LEU A 473 17.49 15.72 -5.98
C LEU A 473 17.26 15.48 -4.49
N ALA A 474 18.31 15.15 -3.73
CA ALA A 474 18.23 14.97 -2.29
C ALA A 474 17.80 16.27 -1.57
N GLU A 475 18.37 17.42 -1.95
CA GLU A 475 18.04 18.70 -1.32
C GLU A 475 16.62 19.18 -1.67
N ALA A 476 16.15 18.94 -2.90
CA ALA A 476 14.76 19.18 -3.30
C ALA A 476 13.76 18.30 -2.51
N HIS A 477 14.05 17.00 -2.36
CA HIS A 477 13.20 16.09 -1.58
C HIS A 477 13.16 16.42 -0.08
N SER A 478 14.25 16.96 0.48
CA SER A 478 14.32 17.38 1.88
C SER A 478 13.31 18.50 2.21
N GLN A 479 13.15 19.48 1.30
CA GLN A 479 12.30 20.65 1.54
C GLN A 479 10.79 20.37 1.39
N VAL A 480 10.38 19.25 0.79
CA VAL A 480 8.97 18.87 0.62
C VAL A 480 8.40 18.15 1.86
N CYS A 481 9.26 17.62 2.74
CA CYS A 481 8.85 16.81 3.91
C CYS A 481 8.71 17.59 5.23
N ALA A 482 8.72 18.92 5.20
CA ALA A 482 8.48 19.75 6.39
C ALA A 482 6.96 20.04 6.56
N PRO A 483 6.32 19.65 7.69
CA PRO A 483 4.90 19.95 7.91
C PRO A 483 4.70 21.45 8.23
N PRO A 484 3.73 22.12 7.58
CA PRO A 484 3.48 23.54 7.84
C PRO A 484 2.83 23.76 9.22
N LEU A 485 3.54 24.47 10.10
CA LEU A 485 2.98 24.99 11.36
C LEU A 485 2.00 26.13 11.07
N HIS A 486 0.71 25.82 10.97
CA HIS A 486 -0.34 26.85 10.84
C HIS A 486 -0.94 27.27 12.20
N PRO A 487 -1.01 28.58 12.50
CA PRO A 487 -1.72 29.08 13.68
C PRO A 487 -3.25 29.01 13.50
N ALA A 488 -3.97 29.01 14.62
CA ALA A 488 -5.42 28.79 14.63
C ALA A 488 -6.24 29.98 14.12
N ALA A 489 -7.22 29.69 13.24
CA ALA A 489 -8.33 30.58 12.90
C ALA A 489 -9.61 29.76 12.69
N ARG A 490 -10.78 30.33 13.04
CA ARG A 490 -12.11 29.78 12.75
C ARG A 490 -12.75 30.56 11.61
N THR A 491 -13.44 29.90 10.68
CA THR A 491 -14.80 30.27 10.19
C THR A 491 -15.38 29.18 9.25
N ASN A 492 -16.66 29.31 8.90
CA ASN A 492 -17.46 28.30 8.18
C ASN A 492 -17.26 28.32 6.66
N GLY A 493 -17.42 27.18 5.99
CA GLY A 493 -17.50 27.10 4.51
C GLY A 493 -17.68 25.67 3.98
N THR A 494 -18.65 25.50 3.07
CA THR A 494 -19.01 24.26 2.33
C THR A 494 -17.83 23.51 1.69
N ALA A 495 -17.85 22.17 1.75
CA ALA A 495 -16.81 21.31 1.18
C ALA A 495 -17.06 20.89 -0.30
N PRO A 496 -16.01 20.82 -1.14
CA PRO A 496 -16.05 20.22 -2.49
C PRO A 496 -15.85 18.68 -2.45
N PRO A 497 -16.13 17.94 -3.54
CA PRO A 497 -16.02 16.48 -3.57
C PRO A 497 -14.56 15.98 -3.57
N ALA A 498 -14.35 14.80 -2.97
CA ALA A 498 -13.03 14.20 -2.83
C ALA A 498 -12.45 13.71 -4.17
N GLN A 499 -11.23 14.16 -4.50
CA GLN A 499 -10.44 13.59 -5.60
C GLN A 499 -9.82 12.26 -5.17
N ALA A 500 -9.94 11.23 -6.03
CA ALA A 500 -9.40 9.91 -5.75
C ALA A 500 -7.87 9.87 -5.93
N ILE A 501 -7.14 9.76 -4.82
CA ILE A 501 -5.67 9.61 -4.82
C ILE A 501 -5.31 8.27 -5.47
N ARG A 502 -4.64 8.32 -6.63
CA ARG A 502 -4.10 7.14 -7.31
C ARG A 502 -2.76 6.73 -6.70
N TYR A 503 -2.78 5.79 -5.77
CA TYR A 503 -1.55 5.13 -5.32
C TYR A 503 -0.99 4.21 -6.42
N THR A 504 0.32 4.27 -6.65
CA THR A 504 1.02 3.32 -7.52
C THR A 504 1.55 2.15 -6.69
N ALA A 505 1.87 1.01 -7.32
CA ALA A 505 2.31 -0.19 -6.62
C ALA A 505 3.57 0.03 -5.74
N SER A 506 4.46 0.94 -6.16
CA SER A 506 5.64 1.34 -5.38
C SER A 506 5.25 1.95 -4.03
N THR A 507 4.20 2.77 -3.97
CA THR A 507 3.72 3.37 -2.71
C THR A 507 3.17 2.31 -1.75
N TYR A 508 2.55 1.24 -2.26
CA TYR A 508 2.06 0.14 -1.41
C TYR A 508 3.20 -0.58 -0.71
N ILE A 509 4.27 -0.91 -1.45
CA ILE A 509 5.48 -1.56 -0.91
C ILE A 509 6.17 -0.64 0.12
N HIS A 510 6.30 0.66 -0.17
CA HIS A 510 6.98 1.63 0.70
C HIS A 510 6.21 1.90 2.01
N ILE A 511 4.88 1.96 1.97
CA ILE A 511 4.07 2.08 3.20
C ILE A 511 4.20 0.80 4.05
N HIS A 512 4.20 -0.38 3.43
CA HIS A 512 4.18 -1.65 4.15
C HIS A 512 5.47 -1.96 4.93
N SER A 513 6.60 -1.30 4.60
CA SER A 513 7.85 -1.40 5.38
C SER A 513 7.94 -0.38 6.52
N GLN A 514 7.33 0.80 6.39
CA GLN A 514 7.41 1.86 7.41
C GLN A 514 6.46 1.65 8.60
N VAL A 515 5.35 0.94 8.43
CA VAL A 515 4.35 0.68 9.50
C VAL A 515 4.93 -0.15 10.68
N CYS A 516 6.11 -0.77 10.52
CA CYS A 516 6.81 -1.47 11.59
C CYS A 516 7.67 -0.58 12.52
N ALA A 517 7.75 0.73 12.28
CA ALA A 517 8.49 1.67 13.14
C ALA A 517 7.53 2.54 13.99
N PRO A 518 7.66 2.59 15.33
CA PRO A 518 6.84 3.48 16.17
C PRO A 518 7.30 4.94 16.03
N PRO A 519 6.39 5.91 15.84
CA PRO A 519 6.77 7.32 15.67
C PRO A 519 7.25 7.95 16.98
N LEU A 520 8.43 8.59 16.94
CA LEU A 520 8.95 9.39 18.05
C LEU A 520 8.22 10.74 18.13
N HIS A 521 7.30 10.88 19.07
CA HIS A 521 6.62 12.14 19.34
C HIS A 521 7.45 13.04 20.28
N PRO A 522 7.64 14.34 19.98
CA PRO A 522 8.29 15.27 20.90
C PRO A 522 7.41 15.55 22.13
N ALA A 523 8.04 15.67 23.31
CA ALA A 523 7.33 15.71 24.59
C ALA A 523 6.65 17.06 24.89
N ALA A 524 5.36 17.02 25.20
CA ALA A 524 4.66 18.12 25.86
C ALA A 524 4.89 18.06 27.38
N ARG A 525 5.13 19.21 28.02
CA ARG A 525 5.30 19.30 29.48
C ARG A 525 3.94 19.46 30.18
N THR A 526 3.67 18.59 31.17
CA THR A 526 2.67 18.83 32.22
C THR A 526 3.23 18.35 33.56
N ASN A 527 3.15 19.19 34.60
CA ASN A 527 3.65 18.86 35.93
C ASN A 527 2.67 17.96 36.70
N GLY A 528 3.16 16.94 37.39
CA GLY A 528 2.37 16.07 38.27
C GLY A 528 3.24 15.03 38.99
N THR A 529 3.03 14.81 40.28
CA THR A 529 3.97 14.11 41.18
C THR A 529 3.42 12.81 41.77
N ALA A 530 4.07 11.67 41.54
CA ALA A 530 4.10 10.48 42.41
C ALA A 530 5.21 9.49 41.96
N PRO A 531 5.75 8.58 42.82
CA PRO A 531 7.02 7.90 42.58
C PRO A 531 6.85 6.36 42.30
N PRO A 532 7.86 5.47 42.45
CA PRO A 532 8.48 4.88 41.27
C PRO A 532 8.36 3.34 41.16
N ALA A 533 7.90 2.85 40.00
CA ALA A 533 8.09 1.46 39.58
C ALA A 533 9.36 1.34 38.70
N GLN A 534 10.06 0.20 38.77
CA GLN A 534 11.38 0.01 38.16
C GLN A 534 11.33 -0.06 36.63
N ALA A 535 11.66 1.05 35.96
CA ALA A 535 11.83 1.09 34.51
C ALA A 535 13.17 0.46 34.09
N ILE A 536 13.18 -0.86 33.84
CA ILE A 536 14.33 -1.56 33.26
C ILE A 536 14.60 -1.00 31.86
N ARG A 537 15.75 -0.34 31.68
CA ARG A 537 16.18 0.22 30.39
C ARG A 537 16.69 -0.88 29.47
N TYR A 538 15.84 -1.36 28.57
CA TYR A 538 16.27 -2.20 27.46
C TYR A 538 16.99 -1.35 26.41
N THR A 539 18.28 -1.61 26.20
CA THR A 539 19.04 -1.10 25.04
C THR A 539 19.05 -2.15 23.94
N ALA A 540 19.39 -1.76 22.70
CA ALA A 540 19.33 -2.65 21.53
C ALA A 540 20.12 -3.96 21.68
N SER A 541 21.14 -3.98 22.54
CA SER A 541 21.95 -5.18 22.85
C SER A 541 21.12 -6.33 23.44
N THR A 542 20.08 -6.05 24.23
CA THR A 542 19.24 -7.11 24.82
C THR A 542 18.38 -7.81 23.78
N TYR A 543 17.96 -7.10 22.72
CA TYR A 543 17.13 -7.69 21.65
C TYR A 543 17.90 -8.77 20.87
N ILE A 544 19.19 -8.50 20.58
CA ILE A 544 20.10 -9.46 19.94
C ILE A 544 20.31 -10.69 20.84
N HIS A 545 20.50 -10.50 22.15
CA HIS A 545 20.74 -11.62 23.07
C HIS A 545 19.53 -12.55 23.22
N ILE A 546 18.31 -12.01 23.23
CA ILE A 546 17.08 -12.83 23.25
C ILE A 546 16.93 -13.59 21.91
N HIS A 547 17.17 -12.93 20.78
CA HIS A 547 17.02 -13.54 19.46
C HIS A 547 18.06 -14.64 19.17
N SER A 548 19.22 -14.63 19.85
CA SER A 548 20.21 -15.71 19.78
C SER A 548 19.90 -16.94 20.64
N GLN A 549 19.01 -16.86 21.63
CA GLN A 549 18.67 -18.01 22.50
C GLN A 549 17.51 -18.87 21.96
N VAL A 550 16.72 -18.36 21.00
CA VAL A 550 15.58 -19.08 20.40
C VAL A 550 15.99 -19.97 19.23
N CYS A 551 17.21 -19.82 18.69
CA CYS A 551 17.70 -20.54 17.51
C CYS A 551 18.79 -21.59 17.83
N ALA A 552 18.70 -22.24 19.00
CA ALA A 552 19.56 -23.37 19.35
C ALA A 552 18.80 -24.71 19.17
N PRO A 553 19.34 -25.70 18.44
CA PRO A 553 18.71 -27.00 18.30
C PRO A 553 18.81 -27.81 19.61
N PRO A 554 17.82 -28.66 19.94
CA PRO A 554 17.89 -29.49 21.14
C PRO A 554 18.97 -30.57 21.01
N LEU A 555 19.98 -30.50 21.88
CA LEU A 555 20.97 -31.58 22.03
C LEU A 555 20.29 -32.81 22.64
N HIS A 556 20.37 -33.94 21.92
CA HIS A 556 19.91 -35.24 22.43
C HIS A 556 20.69 -35.62 23.71
N PRO A 557 20.02 -36.05 24.79
CA PRO A 557 20.71 -36.67 25.92
C PRO A 557 21.32 -38.01 25.46
N ALA A 558 22.62 -38.19 25.72
CA ALA A 558 23.35 -39.38 25.28
C ALA A 558 22.82 -40.66 25.96
N ALA A 559 22.60 -41.71 25.15
CA ALA A 559 22.25 -43.03 25.66
C ALA A 559 23.45 -43.61 26.44
N ARG A 560 23.28 -43.86 27.75
CA ARG A 560 24.30 -44.54 28.55
C ARG A 560 24.34 -46.02 28.21
N THR A 561 25.39 -46.45 27.51
CA THR A 561 25.75 -47.86 27.34
C THR A 561 26.31 -48.41 28.65
N ASN A 562 25.47 -49.01 29.49
CA ASN A 562 25.90 -49.90 30.57
C ASN A 562 25.61 -51.35 30.14
N GLY A 563 26.66 -52.08 29.77
CA GLY A 563 26.59 -53.52 29.53
C GLY A 563 27.27 -54.30 30.66
N THR A 564 26.51 -55.14 31.36
CA THR A 564 27.01 -56.22 32.21
C THR A 564 26.07 -57.42 32.11
N ALA A 565 26.60 -58.62 32.34
CA ALA A 565 26.05 -59.90 31.86
C ALA A 565 25.17 -60.64 32.91
N PRO A 566 24.53 -61.79 32.57
CA PRO A 566 23.54 -62.49 33.41
C PRO A 566 24.25 -63.51 34.35
N PRO A 567 23.60 -64.50 35.04
CA PRO A 567 22.54 -65.45 34.63
C PRO A 567 21.26 -65.31 35.52
N ALA A 568 20.22 -66.14 35.44
CA ALA A 568 20.00 -67.41 34.74
C ALA A 568 18.56 -67.52 34.19
#